data_AF-A0A929H1F1-F1
#
_entry.id   AF-A0A929H1F1-F1
#
_cell.length_a   1.000
_cell.length_b   1.000
_cell.length_c   1.000
_cell.angle_alpha   90.00
_cell.angle_beta   90.00
_cell.angle_gamma   90.00
#
_symmetry.space_group_name_H-M   'P 1'
#
loop_
_entity.id
_entity.type
_entity.pdbx_description
1 polymer ?
#
loop_
_entity_poly.entity_id
_entity_poly.type
_entity_poly.pdbx_seq_one_letter_code
_entity_poly.pdbx_strand_id
1 'polypeptide(L)'
;MEIIIILVSMRFRYYLYLFVFCGIISLNSCITTSIVPIRVYNPSEVKFPDSTYHITLVNRLYFPTGNESYIERDSIDSLVINNIAQKNLFKGVEDALYSSELIDKVTIVQKTREDKNTLNFDIELEPLNWDTIGAISDRNRSDVVISLDGLIVKHFYSTKVVFDIDLYNSNLFYKIGILKVYLSALFRVYDPEKKHLIEKYHYSDTIFWESEGKTLHSALRNLPLKKNAVSEAAYWSGLYYAERFISHWEEVDRFYFIRGHPDLKEAAILAKEEKWLDAAKIWKVLAYGPDNEIASSAALNMALVSEMNDNLDAALNWAKKSYSLNKKESVEQYLKVLVERIRLYKKYVWTEE
;
A
#
# COMPACT_ATOMS: atom_id res chain seq x y z
N MET A 1 66.72 -30.51 -14.08
CA MET A 1 66.03 -29.21 -14.24
C MET A 1 64.50 -29.35 -14.24
N GLU A 2 63.95 -30.46 -14.74
CA GLU A 2 62.49 -30.67 -14.84
C GLU A 2 61.75 -30.86 -13.50
N ILE A 3 62.38 -31.49 -12.49
CA ILE A 3 61.72 -31.75 -11.19
C ILE A 3 61.41 -30.46 -10.41
N ILE A 4 62.24 -29.41 -10.56
CA ILE A 4 62.06 -28.13 -9.86
C ILE A 4 60.88 -27.34 -10.45
N ILE A 5 60.64 -27.45 -11.76
CA ILE A 5 59.55 -26.74 -12.46
C ILE A 5 58.18 -27.32 -12.06
N ILE A 6 58.08 -28.63 -11.87
CA ILE A 6 56.85 -29.32 -11.47
C ILE A 6 56.42 -28.89 -10.05
N LEU A 7 57.36 -28.82 -9.10
CA LEU A 7 57.08 -28.42 -7.71
C LEU A 7 56.61 -26.95 -7.57
N VAL A 8 57.15 -26.05 -8.40
CA VAL A 8 56.73 -24.62 -8.41
C VAL A 8 55.31 -24.47 -9.00
N SER A 9 54.99 -25.21 -10.08
CA SER A 9 53.66 -25.18 -10.70
C SER A 9 52.54 -25.74 -9.79
N MET A 10 52.85 -26.77 -8.99
CA MET A 10 51.89 -27.35 -8.03
C MET A 10 51.59 -26.41 -6.87
N ARG A 11 52.61 -25.70 -6.35
CA ARG A 11 52.42 -24.69 -5.31
C ARG A 11 51.59 -23.50 -5.81
N PHE A 12 51.82 -23.05 -7.04
CA PHE A 12 51.06 -21.95 -7.64
C PHE A 12 49.58 -22.31 -7.86
N ARG A 13 49.27 -23.54 -8.29
CA ARG A 13 47.89 -24.05 -8.36
C ARG A 13 47.22 -24.10 -6.99
N TYR A 14 47.93 -24.52 -5.94
CA TYR A 14 47.38 -24.57 -4.58
C TYR A 14 47.03 -23.17 -4.04
N TYR A 15 47.89 -22.17 -4.25
CA TYR A 15 47.58 -20.78 -3.90
C TYR A 15 46.43 -20.20 -4.72
N LEU A 16 46.33 -20.55 -6.01
CA LEU A 16 45.21 -20.15 -6.87
C LEU A 16 43.88 -20.76 -6.39
N TYR A 17 43.86 -22.04 -6.03
CA TYR A 17 42.66 -22.69 -5.46
C TYR A 17 42.31 -22.14 -4.08
N LEU A 18 43.28 -21.78 -3.24
CA LEU A 18 43.05 -21.14 -1.95
C LEU A 18 42.50 -19.72 -2.12
N PHE A 19 42.97 -18.97 -3.12
CA PHE A 19 42.49 -17.62 -3.44
C PHE A 19 41.07 -17.64 -4.03
N VAL A 20 40.77 -18.63 -4.87
CA VAL A 20 39.41 -18.87 -5.40
C VAL A 20 38.46 -19.35 -4.28
N PHE A 21 38.92 -20.22 -3.37
CA PHE A 21 38.13 -20.67 -2.22
C PHE A 21 37.86 -19.54 -1.21
N CYS A 22 38.86 -18.69 -0.91
CA CYS A 22 38.67 -17.48 -0.11
C CYS A 22 37.76 -16.45 -0.80
N GLY A 23 37.86 -16.32 -2.13
CA GLY A 23 36.99 -15.45 -2.93
C GLY A 23 35.53 -15.90 -2.99
N ILE A 24 35.27 -17.21 -2.90
CA ILE A 24 33.92 -17.78 -2.88
C ILE A 24 33.28 -17.62 -1.48
N ILE A 25 34.05 -17.62 -0.39
CA ILE A 25 33.54 -17.40 0.98
C ILE A 25 33.21 -15.92 1.24
N SER A 26 33.85 -14.99 0.55
CA SER A 26 33.64 -13.54 0.71
C SER A 26 32.44 -12.97 -0.07
N LEU A 27 31.71 -13.80 -0.83
CA LEU A 27 30.47 -13.42 -1.54
C LEU A 27 29.20 -13.80 -0.76
N ASN A 28 29.28 -13.89 0.58
CA ASN A 28 28.07 -13.85 1.39
C ASN A 28 27.47 -12.45 1.31
N SER A 29 26.42 -12.29 0.50
CA SER A 29 25.53 -11.13 0.50
C SER A 29 25.24 -10.73 1.96
N CYS A 30 25.86 -9.62 2.39
CA CYS A 30 25.70 -9.14 3.75
C CYS A 30 24.35 -8.45 3.85
N ILE A 31 23.34 -9.20 4.32
CA ILE A 31 22.10 -8.61 4.81
C ILE A 31 22.47 -7.65 5.95
N THR A 32 22.43 -6.35 5.69
CA THR A 32 22.79 -5.28 6.65
C THR A 32 21.59 -4.77 7.44
N THR A 33 20.38 -5.10 7.00
CA THR A 33 19.11 -4.65 7.58
C THR A 33 18.21 -5.84 7.95
N SER A 34 17.28 -5.59 8.87
CA SER A 34 16.18 -6.50 9.19
C SER A 34 14.88 -5.71 9.12
N ILE A 35 13.76 -6.41 8.89
CA ILE A 35 12.42 -5.84 8.90
C ILE A 35 11.72 -6.23 10.21
N VAL A 36 10.89 -5.33 10.73
CA VAL A 36 9.96 -5.57 11.83
C VAL A 36 8.61 -4.92 11.49
N PRO A 37 7.48 -5.65 11.68
CA PRO A 37 6.16 -5.04 11.60
C PRO A 37 5.92 -4.18 12.84
N ILE A 38 5.42 -2.97 12.65
CA ILE A 38 4.99 -2.09 13.75
C ILE A 38 3.54 -1.66 13.52
N ARG A 39 2.79 -1.45 14.61
CA ARG A 39 1.44 -0.88 14.50
C ARG A 39 1.51 0.64 14.52
N VAL A 40 0.85 1.26 13.56
CA VAL A 40 0.75 2.72 13.42
C VAL A 40 -0.71 3.13 13.39
N TYR A 41 -1.04 4.20 14.10
CA TYR A 41 -2.39 4.73 14.08
C TYR A 41 -2.58 5.65 12.88
N ASN A 42 -3.62 5.40 12.10
CA ASN A 42 -4.04 6.25 10.99
C ASN A 42 -5.35 6.96 11.37
N PRO A 43 -5.37 8.30 11.43
CA PRO A 43 -6.57 9.04 11.77
C PRO A 43 -7.51 9.17 10.56
N SER A 44 -8.81 9.24 10.83
CA SER A 44 -9.84 9.56 9.83
C SER A 44 -9.59 10.93 9.19
N GLU A 45 -9.58 10.99 7.86
CA GLU A 45 -9.40 12.23 7.10
C GLU A 45 -10.65 13.09 7.03
N VAL A 46 -11.82 12.44 7.06
CA VAL A 46 -13.13 13.09 6.98
C VAL A 46 -13.88 12.80 8.28
N LYS A 47 -14.23 13.86 9.00
CA LYS A 47 -14.98 13.74 10.26
C LYS A 47 -16.47 13.61 9.96
N PHE A 48 -17.05 12.49 10.37
CA PHE A 48 -18.49 12.36 10.50
C PHE A 48 -18.99 13.09 11.75
N PRO A 49 -20.31 13.40 11.85
CA PRO A 49 -20.91 13.80 13.12
C PRO A 49 -20.58 12.78 14.22
N ASP A 50 -20.31 13.24 15.44
CA ASP A 50 -19.89 12.39 16.58
C ASP A 50 -20.87 11.25 16.90
N SER A 51 -22.14 11.41 16.51
CA SER A 51 -23.22 10.45 16.70
C SER A 51 -23.51 9.57 15.46
N THR A 52 -22.49 9.29 14.64
CA THR A 52 -22.67 8.47 13.43
C THR A 52 -22.52 6.99 13.74
N TYR A 53 -23.64 6.27 13.78
CA TYR A 53 -23.69 4.82 14.00
C TYR A 53 -24.32 4.09 12.80
N HIS A 54 -25.18 4.77 12.04
CA HIS A 54 -25.93 4.19 10.94
C HIS A 54 -25.63 4.94 9.64
N ILE A 55 -25.15 4.23 8.62
CA ILE A 55 -24.80 4.81 7.33
C ILE A 55 -25.68 4.20 6.23
N THR A 56 -26.18 5.03 5.31
CA THR A 56 -26.76 4.54 4.05
C THR A 56 -25.88 4.83 2.86
N LEU A 57 -25.50 3.76 2.15
CA LEU A 57 -24.82 3.81 0.87
C LEU A 57 -25.86 3.84 -0.25
N VAL A 58 -25.87 4.91 -1.03
CA VAL A 58 -26.83 5.11 -2.13
C VAL A 58 -26.16 4.88 -3.46
N ASN A 59 -26.60 3.85 -4.15
CA ASN A 59 -26.24 3.62 -5.53
C ASN A 59 -27.10 4.47 -6.47
N ARG A 60 -26.48 5.44 -7.16
CA ARG A 60 -27.17 6.27 -8.15
C ARG A 60 -26.94 5.85 -9.60
N LEU A 61 -26.15 4.80 -9.83
CA LEU A 61 -25.78 4.37 -11.17
C LEU A 61 -26.85 3.48 -11.79
N TYR A 62 -27.02 3.61 -13.10
CA TYR A 62 -27.86 2.73 -13.90
C TYR A 62 -26.99 1.80 -14.72
N PHE A 63 -27.09 0.50 -14.48
CA PHE A 63 -26.53 -0.51 -15.37
C PHE A 63 -27.57 -1.60 -15.63
N PRO A 64 -28.06 -1.75 -16.88
CA PRO A 64 -28.96 -2.86 -17.21
C PRO A 64 -28.25 -4.21 -17.04
N THR A 65 -29.04 -5.28 -16.89
CA THR A 65 -28.54 -6.65 -16.89
C THR A 65 -27.92 -6.96 -18.26
N GLY A 66 -26.60 -7.13 -18.31
CA GLY A 66 -25.91 -7.62 -19.50
C GLY A 66 -26.06 -9.14 -19.66
N ASN A 67 -25.83 -9.64 -20.86
CA ASN A 67 -25.81 -11.08 -21.12
C ASN A 67 -24.43 -11.65 -20.78
N GLU A 68 -24.37 -12.74 -20.01
CA GLU A 68 -23.15 -13.54 -19.89
C GLU A 68 -22.96 -14.37 -21.17
N SER A 69 -22.30 -13.83 -22.19
CA SER A 69 -21.84 -14.67 -23.30
C SER A 69 -20.51 -15.32 -22.90
N TYR A 70 -20.53 -16.63 -22.65
CA TYR A 70 -19.38 -17.44 -22.22
C TYR A 70 -18.31 -17.66 -23.31
N ILE A 71 -18.29 -16.86 -24.38
CA ILE A 71 -17.67 -17.29 -25.64
C ILE A 71 -16.14 -17.05 -25.66
N GLU A 72 -15.56 -16.15 -24.87
CA GLU A 72 -14.11 -16.10 -24.66
C GLU A 72 -13.75 -15.61 -23.25
N ARG A 73 -12.57 -16.01 -22.75
CA ARG A 73 -12.05 -15.71 -21.40
C ARG A 73 -12.08 -14.22 -21.02
N ASP A 74 -12.04 -13.34 -22.03
CA ASP A 74 -11.98 -11.88 -21.88
C ASP A 74 -13.15 -11.14 -22.56
N SER A 75 -14.12 -11.82 -23.19
CA SER A 75 -15.25 -11.20 -23.90
C SER A 75 -16.48 -11.04 -23.00
N ILE A 76 -16.28 -10.50 -21.81
CA ILE A 76 -17.37 -10.13 -20.90
C ILE A 76 -17.94 -8.77 -21.33
N ASP A 77 -19.26 -8.68 -21.43
CA ASP A 77 -19.98 -7.43 -21.67
C ASP A 77 -19.57 -6.37 -20.64
N SER A 78 -19.26 -5.16 -21.11
CA SER A 78 -18.87 -4.04 -20.25
C SER A 78 -19.94 -3.69 -19.21
N LEU A 79 -21.22 -3.96 -19.49
CA LEU A 79 -22.33 -3.83 -18.54
C LEU A 79 -22.19 -4.80 -17.37
N VAL A 80 -21.83 -6.06 -17.64
CA VAL A 80 -21.60 -7.08 -16.60
C VAL A 80 -20.38 -6.68 -15.76
N ILE A 81 -19.31 -6.20 -16.38
CA ILE A 81 -18.12 -5.68 -15.69
C ILE A 81 -18.46 -4.50 -14.77
N ASN A 82 -19.27 -3.55 -15.22
CA ASN A 82 -19.66 -2.39 -14.40
C ASN A 82 -20.52 -2.80 -13.19
N ASN A 83 -21.44 -3.75 -13.37
CA ASN A 83 -22.23 -4.32 -12.27
C ASN A 83 -21.34 -5.03 -11.24
N ILE A 84 -20.35 -5.79 -11.70
CA ILE A 84 -19.38 -6.46 -10.82
C ILE A 84 -18.56 -5.42 -10.05
N ALA A 85 -18.04 -4.39 -10.74
CA ALA A 85 -17.25 -3.35 -10.11
C ALA A 85 -18.06 -2.63 -9.03
N GLN A 86 -19.26 -2.17 -9.35
CA GLN A 86 -20.13 -1.49 -8.39
C GLN A 86 -20.43 -2.33 -7.14
N LYS A 87 -20.80 -3.60 -7.32
CA LYS A 87 -21.13 -4.49 -6.20
C LYS A 87 -19.92 -4.64 -5.28
N ASN A 88 -18.74 -4.87 -5.84
CA ASN A 88 -17.52 -5.06 -5.06
C ASN A 88 -17.02 -3.75 -4.45
N LEU A 89 -17.20 -2.62 -5.13
CA LEU A 89 -16.92 -1.28 -4.59
C LEU A 89 -17.73 -1.03 -3.32
N PHE A 90 -19.05 -1.25 -3.36
CA PHE A 90 -19.87 -1.13 -2.16
C PHE A 90 -19.50 -2.14 -1.09
N LYS A 91 -19.09 -3.36 -1.47
CA LYS A 91 -18.63 -4.35 -0.49
C LYS A 91 -17.36 -3.89 0.24
N GLY A 92 -16.39 -3.34 -0.47
CA GLY A 92 -15.18 -2.77 0.13
C GLY A 92 -15.49 -1.60 1.06
N VAL A 93 -16.39 -0.70 0.65
CA VAL A 93 -16.85 0.41 1.51
C VAL A 93 -17.52 -0.12 2.79
N GLU A 94 -18.42 -1.08 2.65
CA GLU A 94 -19.14 -1.70 3.77
C GLU A 94 -18.17 -2.38 4.76
N ASP A 95 -17.24 -3.19 4.26
CA ASP A 95 -16.27 -3.93 5.09
C ASP A 95 -15.32 -2.98 5.83
N ALA A 96 -14.87 -1.91 5.18
CA ALA A 96 -14.08 -0.87 5.84
C ALA A 96 -14.89 -0.17 6.94
N LEU A 97 -16.12 0.28 6.65
CA LEU A 97 -16.94 0.96 7.66
C LEU A 97 -17.21 0.08 8.89
N TYR A 98 -17.49 -1.22 8.70
CA TYR A 98 -17.68 -2.16 9.81
C TYR A 98 -16.40 -2.53 10.57
N SER A 99 -15.22 -2.15 10.07
CA SER A 99 -13.99 -2.27 10.86
C SER A 99 -13.88 -1.20 11.95
N SER A 100 -14.71 -0.15 11.89
CA SER A 100 -14.87 0.82 12.98
C SER A 100 -15.80 0.28 14.06
N GLU A 101 -15.38 0.37 15.31
CA GLU A 101 -16.19 0.02 16.48
C GLU A 101 -17.41 0.95 16.68
N LEU A 102 -17.46 2.08 15.97
CA LEU A 102 -18.57 3.05 16.06
C LEU A 102 -19.74 2.73 15.12
N ILE A 103 -19.50 2.01 14.02
CA ILE A 103 -20.53 1.82 12.98
C ILE A 103 -21.33 0.54 13.27
N ASP A 104 -22.57 0.73 13.69
CA ASP A 104 -23.51 -0.35 14.02
C ASP A 104 -24.17 -0.94 12.76
N LYS A 105 -24.45 -0.10 11.76
CA LYS A 105 -25.24 -0.53 10.59
C LYS A 105 -24.89 0.24 9.33
N VAL A 106 -24.67 -0.51 8.26
CA VAL A 106 -24.56 -0.01 6.88
C VAL A 106 -25.73 -0.57 6.07
N THR A 107 -26.46 0.30 5.37
CA THR A 107 -27.58 -0.08 4.49
C THR A 107 -27.29 0.35 3.06
N ILE A 108 -27.40 -0.55 2.09
CA ILE A 108 -27.23 -0.22 0.66
C ILE A 108 -28.60 -0.03 0.01
N VAL A 109 -28.80 1.11 -0.67
CA VAL A 109 -30.05 1.49 -1.34
C VAL A 109 -29.80 1.82 -2.80
N GLN A 110 -30.67 1.34 -3.69
CA GLN A 110 -30.70 1.76 -5.09
C GLN A 110 -31.58 3.01 -5.26
N LYS A 111 -31.00 4.10 -5.76
CA LYS A 111 -31.71 5.32 -6.17
C LYS A 111 -31.08 5.89 -7.44
N THR A 112 -31.34 5.22 -8.55
CA THR A 112 -30.82 5.56 -9.88
C THR A 112 -31.18 7.00 -10.28
N ARG A 113 -30.23 7.72 -10.88
CA ARG A 113 -30.46 9.01 -11.53
C ARG A 113 -31.45 8.89 -12.70
N GLU A 114 -32.16 9.98 -12.96
CA GLU A 114 -32.99 10.09 -14.17
C GLU A 114 -32.11 10.16 -15.42
N ASP A 115 -31.01 10.93 -15.37
CA ASP A 115 -29.95 10.87 -16.37
C ASP A 115 -29.14 9.58 -16.23
N LYS A 116 -29.16 8.77 -17.28
CA LYS A 116 -28.50 7.47 -17.37
C LYS A 116 -27.05 7.58 -17.88
N ASN A 117 -26.58 8.77 -18.26
CA ASN A 117 -25.23 8.97 -18.76
C ASN A 117 -24.20 9.04 -17.61
N THR A 118 -23.95 7.91 -16.95
CA THR A 118 -23.10 7.82 -15.75
C THR A 118 -21.61 7.58 -16.06
N LEU A 119 -21.24 7.57 -17.35
CA LEU A 119 -19.90 7.21 -17.84
C LEU A 119 -19.00 8.41 -18.15
N ASN A 120 -19.51 9.64 -18.00
CA ASN A 120 -18.73 10.84 -18.25
C ASN A 120 -18.74 11.78 -17.04
N PHE A 121 -17.58 11.94 -16.40
CA PHE A 121 -17.40 12.89 -15.29
C PHE A 121 -17.29 14.36 -15.76
N ASP A 122 -17.18 14.61 -17.07
CA ASP A 122 -17.16 15.97 -17.64
C ASP A 122 -18.54 16.65 -17.59
N ILE A 123 -19.59 15.89 -17.26
CA ILE A 123 -20.92 16.42 -16.95
C ILE A 123 -20.95 16.66 -15.44
N GLU A 124 -21.27 17.89 -15.01
CA GLU A 124 -21.49 18.16 -13.60
C GLU A 124 -22.72 17.38 -13.10
N LEU A 125 -22.46 16.22 -12.51
CA LEU A 125 -23.50 15.31 -12.06
C LEU A 125 -24.24 15.90 -10.85
N GLU A 126 -25.53 16.27 -11.02
CA GLU A 126 -26.36 16.91 -9.98
C GLU A 126 -26.43 16.12 -8.65
N PRO A 127 -26.24 16.74 -7.48
CA PRO A 127 -26.33 16.06 -6.18
C PRO A 127 -27.77 15.54 -5.91
N LEU A 128 -27.93 14.71 -4.88
CA LEU A 128 -29.26 14.38 -4.39
C LEU A 128 -29.87 15.64 -3.75
N ASN A 129 -31.17 15.88 -3.95
CA ASN A 129 -31.86 16.97 -3.25
C ASN A 129 -32.13 16.57 -1.78
N TRP A 130 -32.28 17.58 -0.92
CA TRP A 130 -32.46 17.37 0.52
C TRP A 130 -33.73 16.59 0.88
N ASP A 131 -34.81 16.70 0.09
CA ASP A 131 -36.03 15.93 0.34
C ASP A 131 -35.80 14.43 0.11
N THR A 132 -35.03 14.08 -0.92
CA THR A 132 -34.66 12.69 -1.21
C THR A 132 -33.68 12.16 -0.17
N ILE A 133 -32.71 12.98 0.25
CA ILE A 133 -31.75 12.61 1.31
C ILE A 133 -32.50 12.36 2.61
N GLY A 134 -33.38 13.27 3.02
CA GLY A 134 -34.21 13.13 4.22
C GLY A 134 -35.07 11.86 4.17
N ALA A 135 -35.77 11.61 3.06
CA ALA A 135 -36.59 10.40 2.90
C ALA A 135 -35.77 9.09 2.97
N ILE A 136 -34.54 9.08 2.42
CA ILE A 136 -33.63 7.94 2.54
C ILE A 136 -33.15 7.78 3.99
N SER A 137 -32.80 8.88 4.65
CA SER A 137 -32.33 8.91 6.03
C SER A 137 -33.40 8.39 6.99
N ASP A 138 -34.60 8.95 6.93
CA ASP A 138 -35.72 8.61 7.81
C ASP A 138 -36.12 7.14 7.67
N ARG A 139 -36.14 6.64 6.43
CA ARG A 139 -36.52 5.25 6.14
C ARG A 139 -35.50 4.25 6.69
N ASN A 140 -34.22 4.56 6.58
CA ASN A 140 -33.14 3.64 6.96
C ASN A 140 -32.59 3.89 8.38
N ARG A 141 -33.03 4.99 9.01
CA ARG A 141 -32.54 5.54 10.29
C ARG A 141 -31.04 5.80 10.25
N SER A 142 -30.63 6.55 9.23
CA SER A 142 -29.21 6.81 8.96
C SER A 142 -28.81 8.17 9.50
N ASP A 143 -27.61 8.25 10.04
CA ASP A 143 -26.98 9.48 10.51
C ASP A 143 -26.18 10.15 9.38
N VAL A 144 -25.64 9.33 8.47
CA VAL A 144 -24.91 9.78 7.27
C VAL A 144 -25.42 9.06 6.02
N VAL A 145 -25.50 9.79 4.92
CA VAL A 145 -25.80 9.23 3.59
C VAL A 145 -24.58 9.42 2.69
N ILE A 146 -24.08 8.33 2.10
CA ILE A 146 -22.96 8.35 1.14
C ILE A 146 -23.50 7.90 -0.21
N SER A 147 -23.41 8.73 -1.24
CA SER A 147 -23.88 8.38 -2.58
C SER A 147 -22.74 8.14 -3.57
N LEU A 148 -22.84 7.07 -4.34
CA LEU A 148 -22.01 6.81 -5.52
C LEU A 148 -22.69 7.42 -6.75
N ASP A 149 -22.14 8.52 -7.23
CA ASP A 149 -22.76 9.37 -8.23
C ASP A 149 -22.24 9.10 -9.65
N GLY A 150 -21.01 8.60 -9.79
CA GLY A 150 -20.44 8.16 -11.05
C GLY A 150 -19.35 7.11 -10.84
N LEU A 151 -19.15 6.24 -11.83
CA LEU A 151 -18.14 5.19 -11.81
C LEU A 151 -17.64 4.94 -13.24
N ILE A 152 -16.33 4.99 -13.41
CA ILE A 152 -15.64 4.61 -14.64
C ILE A 152 -14.69 3.47 -14.30
N VAL A 153 -14.79 2.39 -15.08
CA VAL A 153 -13.88 1.24 -15.00
C VAL A 153 -13.25 1.03 -16.36
N LYS A 154 -11.93 1.09 -16.43
CA LYS A 154 -11.15 0.82 -17.64
C LYS A 154 -10.14 -0.27 -17.34
N HIS A 155 -9.92 -1.17 -18.28
CA HIS A 155 -8.94 -2.24 -18.12
C HIS A 155 -8.04 -2.30 -19.36
N PHE A 156 -6.75 -2.54 -19.14
CA PHE A 156 -5.74 -2.51 -20.19
C PHE A 156 -4.77 -3.66 -20.02
N TYR A 157 -4.50 -4.36 -21.11
CA TYR A 157 -3.44 -5.36 -21.17
C TYR A 157 -2.21 -4.74 -21.82
N SER A 158 -1.04 -5.01 -21.27
CA SER A 158 0.24 -4.62 -21.86
C SER A 158 1.26 -5.72 -21.61
N THR A 159 2.38 -5.66 -22.34
CA THR A 159 3.38 -6.73 -22.29
C THR A 159 4.78 -6.15 -22.37
N LYS A 160 5.72 -6.73 -21.62
CA LYS A 160 7.13 -6.35 -21.59
C LYS A 160 8.01 -7.57 -21.91
N VAL A 161 9.07 -7.34 -22.67
CA VAL A 161 10.14 -8.34 -22.86
C VAL A 161 11.24 -8.05 -21.85
N VAL A 162 11.64 -9.08 -21.11
CA VAL A 162 12.77 -8.98 -20.18
C VAL A 162 13.90 -9.88 -20.64
N PHE A 163 15.09 -9.30 -20.62
CA PHE A 163 16.36 -9.97 -20.86
C PHE A 163 17.10 -9.94 -19.53
N ASP A 164 17.33 -11.10 -18.95
CA ASP A 164 18.05 -11.23 -17.70
C ASP A 164 19.19 -12.24 -17.86
N ILE A 165 20.24 -12.09 -17.07
CA ILE A 165 21.38 -13.00 -17.04
C ILE A 165 21.30 -13.69 -15.68
N ASP A 166 21.01 -14.99 -15.68
CA ASP A 166 20.95 -15.73 -14.43
C ASP A 166 22.35 -15.91 -13.79
N LEU A 167 22.37 -16.43 -12.56
CA LEU A 167 23.60 -16.75 -11.81
C LEU A 167 24.57 -17.71 -12.54
N TYR A 168 24.11 -18.39 -13.61
CA TYR A 168 24.89 -19.32 -14.41
C TYR A 168 25.34 -18.71 -15.76
N ASN A 169 25.21 -17.40 -15.97
CA ASN A 169 25.45 -16.71 -17.25
C ASN A 169 24.61 -17.28 -18.40
N SER A 170 23.44 -17.84 -18.09
CA SER A 170 22.46 -18.24 -19.09
C SER A 170 21.54 -17.06 -19.39
N ASN A 171 21.33 -16.78 -20.68
CA ASN A 171 20.41 -15.72 -21.09
C ASN A 171 18.98 -16.19 -20.79
N LEU A 172 18.35 -15.60 -19.79
CA LEU A 172 16.95 -15.83 -19.47
C LEU A 172 16.09 -14.87 -20.29
N PHE A 173 15.36 -15.44 -21.25
CA PHE A 173 14.39 -14.70 -22.06
C PHE A 173 12.99 -15.03 -21.54
N TYR A 174 12.35 -14.05 -20.90
CA TYR A 174 10.95 -14.17 -20.48
C TYR A 174 10.14 -12.94 -20.86
N LYS A 175 8.83 -13.12 -20.86
CA LYS A 175 7.84 -12.09 -21.17
C LYS A 175 7.01 -11.85 -19.92
N ILE A 176 6.73 -10.59 -19.64
CA ILE A 176 5.81 -10.18 -18.59
C ILE A 176 4.52 -9.72 -19.26
N GLY A 177 3.39 -10.32 -18.87
CA GLY A 177 2.06 -9.81 -19.16
C GLY A 177 1.62 -8.95 -17.98
N ILE A 178 0.96 -7.84 -18.27
CA ILE A 178 0.46 -6.90 -17.26
C ILE A 178 -1.01 -6.62 -17.57
N LEU A 179 -1.88 -6.82 -16.59
CA LEU A 179 -3.26 -6.34 -16.60
C LEU A 179 -3.36 -5.16 -15.63
N LYS A 180 -3.88 -4.03 -16.10
CA LYS A 180 -4.19 -2.86 -15.27
C LYS A 180 -5.69 -2.64 -15.25
N VAL A 181 -6.26 -2.37 -14.08
CA VAL A 181 -7.65 -1.92 -13.91
C VAL A 181 -7.60 -0.53 -13.29
N TYR A 182 -7.99 0.46 -14.09
CA TYR A 182 -8.23 1.83 -13.65
C TYR A 182 -9.69 1.96 -13.21
N LEU A 183 -9.90 2.48 -12.01
CA LEU A 183 -11.22 2.78 -11.47
C LEU A 183 -11.26 4.25 -11.05
N SER A 184 -12.33 4.95 -11.40
CA SER A 184 -12.61 6.27 -10.86
C SER A 184 -14.07 6.37 -10.44
N ALA A 185 -14.31 6.92 -9.25
CA ALA A 185 -15.63 7.03 -8.65
C ALA A 185 -15.86 8.45 -8.11
N LEU A 186 -17.09 8.95 -8.27
CA LEU A 186 -17.54 10.18 -7.63
C LEU A 186 -18.44 9.83 -6.45
N PHE A 187 -17.99 10.18 -5.25
CA PHE A 187 -18.79 10.04 -4.05
C PHE A 187 -19.23 11.39 -3.49
N ARG A 188 -20.37 11.39 -2.80
CA ARG A 188 -20.82 12.52 -1.99
C ARG A 188 -21.29 12.04 -0.63
N VAL A 189 -20.94 12.77 0.41
CA VAL A 189 -21.26 12.46 1.80
C VAL A 189 -22.16 13.57 2.34
N TYR A 190 -23.31 13.21 2.90
CA TYR A 190 -24.30 14.15 3.40
C TYR A 190 -24.58 13.90 4.88
N ASP A 191 -24.70 14.98 5.64
CA ASP A 191 -25.34 15.07 6.94
C ASP A 191 -26.83 15.46 6.71
N PRO A 192 -27.76 14.50 6.86
CA PRO A 192 -29.18 14.73 6.61
C PRO A 192 -29.82 15.66 7.65
N GLU A 193 -29.37 15.62 8.89
CA GLU A 193 -29.91 16.41 10.00
C GLU A 193 -29.60 17.90 9.79
N LYS A 194 -28.34 18.22 9.51
CA LYS A 194 -27.88 19.61 9.29
C LYS A 194 -28.10 20.11 7.87
N LYS A 195 -28.60 19.24 6.97
CA LYS A 195 -28.68 19.51 5.52
C LYS A 195 -27.35 20.05 4.97
N HIS A 196 -26.27 19.34 5.31
CA HIS A 196 -24.92 19.75 4.98
C HIS A 196 -24.21 18.70 4.11
N LEU A 197 -23.61 19.14 3.00
CA LEU A 197 -22.75 18.30 2.17
C LEU A 197 -21.37 18.26 2.82
N ILE A 198 -21.06 17.17 3.52
CA ILE A 198 -19.77 16.94 4.19
C ILE A 198 -18.65 16.90 3.15
N GLU A 199 -18.85 16.17 2.05
CA GLU A 199 -17.81 16.00 1.03
C GLU A 199 -18.38 15.74 -0.37
N LYS A 200 -17.68 16.23 -1.40
CA LYS A 200 -17.73 15.73 -2.77
C LYS A 200 -16.32 15.25 -3.13
N TYR A 201 -16.15 13.95 -3.35
CA TYR A 201 -14.83 13.33 -3.55
C TYR A 201 -14.74 12.57 -4.87
N HIS A 202 -13.69 12.87 -5.64
CA HIS A 202 -13.35 12.13 -6.85
C HIS A 202 -12.22 11.14 -6.51
N TYR A 203 -12.58 9.88 -6.31
CA TYR A 203 -11.62 8.79 -6.12
C TYR A 203 -11.11 8.31 -7.49
N SER A 204 -9.81 8.03 -7.59
CA SER A 204 -9.25 7.33 -8.75
C SER A 204 -8.03 6.51 -8.35
N ASP A 205 -7.96 5.27 -8.82
CA ASP A 205 -6.84 4.37 -8.55
C ASP A 205 -6.61 3.39 -9.71
N THR A 206 -5.43 2.78 -9.76
CA THR A 206 -5.06 1.73 -10.72
C THR A 206 -4.39 0.56 -10.03
N ILE A 207 -5.07 -0.58 -10.01
CA ILE A 207 -4.52 -1.84 -9.52
C ILE A 207 -4.03 -2.65 -10.72
N PHE A 208 -2.91 -3.34 -10.56
CA PHE A 208 -2.30 -4.12 -11.63
C PHE A 208 -1.83 -5.49 -11.16
N TRP A 209 -1.85 -6.44 -12.10
CA TRP A 209 -1.34 -7.79 -11.93
C TRP A 209 -0.29 -8.04 -13.00
N GLU A 210 0.78 -8.71 -12.61
CA GLU A 210 1.84 -9.11 -13.51
C GLU A 210 1.97 -10.63 -13.49
N SER A 211 2.32 -11.20 -14.64
CA SER A 211 2.68 -12.60 -14.73
C SER A 211 3.79 -12.81 -15.75
N GLU A 212 4.70 -13.72 -15.40
CA GLU A 212 5.79 -14.13 -16.27
C GLU A 212 5.41 -15.35 -17.13
N GLY A 213 6.04 -15.44 -18.31
CA GLY A 213 5.91 -16.59 -19.18
C GLY A 213 7.03 -16.65 -20.23
N LYS A 214 7.35 -17.87 -20.70
CA LYS A 214 8.34 -18.09 -21.77
C LYS A 214 7.92 -17.46 -23.11
N THR A 215 6.61 -17.35 -23.34
CA THR A 215 6.00 -16.71 -24.50
C THR A 215 5.00 -15.64 -24.06
N LEU A 216 4.69 -14.70 -24.96
CA LEU A 216 3.68 -13.67 -24.73
C LEU A 216 2.32 -14.28 -24.33
N HIS A 217 1.93 -15.32 -25.04
CA HIS A 217 0.68 -16.04 -24.80
C HIS A 217 0.64 -16.68 -23.42
N SER A 218 1.74 -17.31 -22.97
CA SER A 218 1.81 -17.87 -21.62
C SER A 218 1.75 -16.79 -20.54
N ALA A 219 2.44 -15.67 -20.73
CA ALA A 219 2.45 -14.57 -19.78
C ALA A 219 1.05 -13.94 -19.62
N LEU A 220 0.32 -13.73 -20.72
CA LEU A 220 -1.05 -13.22 -20.69
C LEU A 220 -2.05 -14.26 -20.15
N ARG A 221 -1.88 -15.55 -20.48
CA ARG A 221 -2.75 -16.63 -19.99
C ARG A 221 -2.68 -16.80 -18.47
N ASN A 222 -1.53 -16.52 -17.87
CA ASN A 222 -1.33 -16.68 -16.43
C ASN A 222 -1.87 -15.48 -15.62
N LEU A 223 -2.25 -14.37 -16.26
CA LEU A 223 -2.95 -13.26 -15.61
C LEU A 223 -4.33 -13.71 -15.08
N PRO A 224 -4.85 -13.05 -14.04
CA PRO A 224 -6.20 -13.29 -13.56
C PRO A 224 -7.24 -13.01 -14.65
N LEU A 225 -8.39 -13.67 -14.54
CA LEU A 225 -9.55 -13.37 -15.37
C LEU A 225 -9.98 -11.91 -15.18
N LYS A 226 -10.37 -11.24 -16.27
CA LYS A 226 -10.87 -9.86 -16.24
C LYS A 226 -11.91 -9.59 -15.16
N LYS A 227 -12.87 -10.50 -15.00
CA LYS A 227 -13.90 -10.42 -13.95
C LYS A 227 -13.31 -10.40 -12.54
N ASN A 228 -12.32 -11.24 -12.27
CA ASN A 228 -11.69 -11.34 -10.95
C ASN A 228 -10.85 -10.09 -10.68
N ALA A 229 -10.06 -9.66 -11.67
CA ALA A 229 -9.27 -8.44 -11.57
C ALA A 229 -10.14 -7.21 -11.30
N VAL A 230 -11.25 -7.03 -12.03
CA VAL A 230 -12.18 -5.92 -11.77
C VAL A 230 -12.85 -6.05 -10.41
N SER A 231 -13.25 -7.25 -10.01
CA SER A 231 -13.85 -7.52 -8.70
C SER A 231 -12.92 -7.09 -7.57
N GLU A 232 -11.66 -7.52 -7.63
CA GLU A 232 -10.63 -7.21 -6.64
C GLU A 232 -10.26 -5.72 -6.66
N ALA A 233 -10.03 -5.14 -7.83
CA ALA A 233 -9.73 -3.70 -7.93
C ALA A 233 -10.85 -2.83 -7.35
N ALA A 234 -12.10 -3.17 -7.64
CA ALA A 234 -13.23 -2.41 -7.14
C ALA A 234 -13.40 -2.59 -5.63
N TYR A 235 -13.23 -3.80 -5.10
CA TYR A 235 -13.23 -4.04 -3.66
C TYR A 235 -12.20 -3.17 -2.94
N TRP A 236 -10.94 -3.23 -3.34
CA TRP A 236 -9.87 -2.44 -2.73
C TRP A 236 -10.10 -0.94 -2.89
N SER A 237 -10.59 -0.49 -4.05
CA SER A 237 -10.95 0.93 -4.23
C SER A 237 -12.04 1.41 -3.26
N GLY A 238 -13.01 0.55 -2.94
CA GLY A 238 -14.06 0.86 -1.99
C GLY A 238 -13.55 0.91 -0.57
N LEU A 239 -12.70 -0.06 -0.22
CA LEU A 239 -12.04 -0.15 1.08
C LEU A 239 -11.18 1.10 1.33
N TYR A 240 -10.25 1.42 0.42
CA TYR A 240 -9.37 2.59 0.56
C TYR A 240 -10.13 3.92 0.55
N TYR A 241 -11.23 4.03 -0.21
CA TYR A 241 -12.09 5.21 -0.14
C TYR A 241 -12.69 5.37 1.27
N ALA A 242 -13.19 4.28 1.86
CA ALA A 242 -13.89 4.30 3.14
C ALA A 242 -12.96 4.40 4.36
N GLU A 243 -11.71 3.94 4.26
CA GLU A 243 -10.68 4.13 5.30
C GLU A 243 -10.48 5.61 5.66
N ARG A 244 -10.79 6.53 4.75
CA ARG A 244 -10.77 7.98 5.01
C ARG A 244 -11.76 8.43 6.09
N PHE A 245 -12.77 7.62 6.40
CA PHE A 245 -13.81 7.94 7.41
C PHE A 245 -13.52 7.32 8.77
N ILE A 246 -12.62 6.36 8.84
CA ILE A 246 -12.41 5.54 10.04
C ILE A 246 -10.97 5.69 10.51
N SER A 247 -10.80 5.86 11.82
CA SER A 247 -9.47 5.75 12.40
C SER A 247 -9.16 4.28 12.62
N HIS A 248 -7.99 3.82 12.21
CA HIS A 248 -7.60 2.42 12.34
C HIS A 248 -6.12 2.25 12.66
N TRP A 249 -5.77 1.08 13.21
CA TRP A 249 -4.38 0.68 13.41
C TRP A 249 -3.94 -0.16 12.22
N GLU A 250 -2.94 0.32 11.48
CA GLU A 250 -2.32 -0.38 10.36
C GLU A 250 -1.01 -1.03 10.82
N GLU A 251 -0.74 -2.23 10.32
CA GLU A 251 0.58 -2.86 10.48
C GLU A 251 1.47 -2.47 9.29
N VAL A 252 2.61 -1.86 9.58
CA VAL A 252 3.55 -1.41 8.55
C VAL A 252 4.93 -1.97 8.81
N ASP A 253 5.57 -2.44 7.74
CA ASP A 253 6.93 -2.93 7.81
C ASP A 253 7.93 -1.77 7.92
N ARG A 254 8.84 -1.88 8.88
CA ARG A 254 9.97 -0.97 9.04
C ARG A 254 11.27 -1.72 9.05
N PHE A 255 12.27 -1.15 8.40
CA PHE A 255 13.61 -1.69 8.43
C PHE A 255 14.45 -1.03 9.54
N TYR A 256 15.41 -1.79 10.05
CA TYR A 256 16.46 -1.30 10.93
C TYR A 256 17.79 -1.96 10.58
N PHE A 257 18.90 -1.28 10.85
CA PHE A 257 20.24 -1.81 10.59
C PHE A 257 20.65 -2.80 11.67
N ILE A 258 21.29 -3.90 11.25
CA ILE A 258 21.70 -5.01 12.14
C ILE A 258 23.19 -5.38 12.04
N ARG A 259 23.95 -4.76 11.14
CA ARG A 259 25.39 -4.99 10.94
C ARG A 259 26.15 -3.68 10.75
N GLY A 260 27.49 -3.77 10.69
CA GLY A 260 28.40 -2.63 10.52
C GLY A 260 29.26 -2.33 11.75
N HIS A 261 28.85 -2.82 12.93
CA HIS A 261 29.61 -2.70 14.18
C HIS A 261 29.23 -3.85 15.14
N PRO A 262 30.15 -4.37 15.99
CA PRO A 262 29.83 -5.40 16.99
C PRO A 262 28.65 -5.03 17.87
N ASP A 263 28.63 -3.83 18.45
CA ASP A 263 27.56 -3.36 19.32
C ASP A 263 26.22 -3.21 18.57
N LEU A 264 26.26 -2.89 17.27
CA LEU A 264 25.05 -2.79 16.46
C LEU A 264 24.43 -4.18 16.25
N LYS A 265 25.29 -5.21 16.13
CA LYS A 265 24.87 -6.62 16.07
C LYS A 265 24.33 -7.10 17.42
N GLU A 266 24.94 -6.71 18.53
CA GLU A 266 24.45 -7.00 19.88
C GLU A 266 23.07 -6.38 20.12
N ALA A 267 22.92 -5.09 19.81
CA ALA A 267 21.65 -4.39 19.89
C ALA A 267 20.56 -5.03 19.01
N ALA A 268 20.92 -5.53 17.82
CA ALA A 268 20.00 -6.26 16.96
C ALA A 268 19.53 -7.59 17.57
N ILE A 269 20.36 -8.28 18.36
CA ILE A 269 19.95 -9.48 19.10
C ILE A 269 18.92 -9.09 20.17
N LEU A 270 19.18 -8.03 20.93
CA LEU A 270 18.23 -7.52 21.93
C LEU A 270 16.89 -7.13 21.29
N ALA A 271 16.91 -6.44 20.16
CA ALA A 271 15.70 -6.09 19.41
C ALA A 271 14.90 -7.32 18.96
N LYS A 272 15.57 -8.39 18.51
CA LYS A 272 14.93 -9.66 18.16
C LYS A 272 14.33 -10.41 19.35
N GLU A 273 14.86 -10.18 20.55
CA GLU A 273 14.28 -10.66 21.82
C GLU A 273 13.23 -9.69 22.39
N GLU A 274 12.72 -8.75 21.57
CA GLU A 274 11.75 -7.72 21.93
C GLU A 274 12.23 -6.71 23.00
N LYS A 275 13.53 -6.71 23.32
CA LYS A 275 14.16 -5.77 24.27
C LYS A 275 14.58 -4.46 23.59
N TRP A 276 13.62 -3.81 22.92
CA TRP A 276 13.86 -2.62 22.09
C TRP A 276 14.47 -1.44 22.86
N LEU A 277 14.08 -1.24 24.13
CA LEU A 277 14.62 -0.16 24.96
C LEU A 277 16.08 -0.40 25.35
N ASP A 278 16.49 -1.66 25.54
CA ASP A 278 17.89 -2.00 25.83
C ASP A 278 18.74 -1.87 24.56
N ALA A 279 18.23 -2.32 23.41
CA ALA A 279 18.85 -2.06 22.12
C ALA A 279 19.04 -0.55 21.86
N ALA A 280 18.04 0.27 22.20
CA ALA A 280 18.08 1.72 22.05
C ALA A 280 19.18 2.38 22.90
N LYS A 281 19.50 1.84 24.10
CA LYS A 281 20.63 2.36 24.90
C LYS A 281 21.95 2.25 24.13
N ILE A 282 22.18 1.11 23.48
CA ILE A 282 23.37 0.86 22.67
C ILE A 282 23.37 1.74 21.42
N TRP A 283 22.27 1.73 20.65
CA TRP A 283 22.15 2.56 19.45
C TRP A 283 22.32 4.05 19.74
N LYS A 284 21.81 4.54 20.87
CA LYS A 284 21.99 5.94 21.28
C LYS A 284 23.47 6.29 21.44
N VAL A 285 24.28 5.42 22.05
CA VAL A 285 25.74 5.65 22.18
C VAL A 285 26.39 5.68 20.81
N LEU A 286 26.12 4.67 19.97
CA LEU A 286 26.67 4.58 18.61
C LEU A 286 26.28 5.78 17.73
N ALA A 287 25.07 6.32 17.89
CA ALA A 287 24.56 7.45 17.12
C ALA A 287 25.32 8.78 17.38
N TYR A 288 26.15 8.85 18.41
CA TYR A 288 27.07 9.98 18.67
C TYR A 288 28.55 9.60 18.48
N GLY A 289 28.81 8.41 17.93
CA GLY A 289 30.17 7.96 17.61
C GLY A 289 30.80 8.75 16.45
N PRO A 290 32.12 8.63 16.28
CA PRO A 290 32.87 9.36 15.24
C PRO A 290 32.68 8.80 13.83
N ASP A 291 32.26 7.54 13.70
CA ASP A 291 32.00 6.91 12.41
C ASP A 291 30.60 7.26 11.91
N ASN A 292 30.53 8.09 10.87
CA ASN A 292 29.26 8.57 10.31
C ASN A 292 28.37 7.45 9.76
N GLU A 293 28.93 6.34 9.27
CA GLU A 293 28.13 5.24 8.75
C GLU A 293 27.46 4.45 9.88
N ILE A 294 28.21 4.17 10.93
CA ILE A 294 27.68 3.50 12.14
C ILE A 294 26.70 4.44 12.84
N ALA A 295 27.06 5.71 13.03
CA ALA A 295 26.23 6.70 13.69
C ALA A 295 24.93 6.96 12.94
N SER A 296 24.97 7.02 11.59
CA SER A 296 23.76 7.11 10.76
C SER A 296 22.86 5.89 10.94
N SER A 297 23.43 4.69 10.91
CA SER A 297 22.68 3.44 11.05
C SER A 297 22.00 3.34 12.42
N ALA A 298 22.74 3.66 13.48
CA ALA A 298 22.21 3.69 14.84
C ALA A 298 21.16 4.81 15.04
N ALA A 299 21.35 5.98 14.42
CA ALA A 299 20.36 7.07 14.45
C ALA A 299 19.04 6.66 13.76
N LEU A 300 19.08 5.89 12.66
CA LEU A 300 17.85 5.36 12.07
C LEU A 300 17.15 4.38 13.03
N ASN A 301 17.91 3.47 13.65
CA ASN A 301 17.32 2.52 14.59
C ASN A 301 16.68 3.24 15.80
N MET A 302 17.27 4.35 16.26
CA MET A 302 16.67 5.23 17.27
C MET A 302 15.39 5.90 16.78
N ALA A 303 15.30 6.25 15.49
CA ALA A 303 14.09 6.78 14.88
C ALA A 303 12.96 5.75 14.93
N LEU A 304 13.25 4.50 14.55
CA LEU A 304 12.30 3.39 14.64
C LEU A 304 11.79 3.18 16.07
N VAL A 305 12.69 3.09 17.06
CA VAL A 305 12.25 2.92 18.47
C VAL A 305 11.39 4.10 18.92
N SER A 306 11.72 5.32 18.49
CA SER A 306 10.91 6.50 18.82
C SER A 306 9.52 6.43 18.16
N GLU A 307 9.45 5.96 16.91
CA GLU A 307 8.20 5.74 16.18
C GLU A 307 7.33 4.66 16.86
N MET A 308 7.93 3.55 17.29
CA MET A 308 7.24 2.47 18.02
C MET A 308 6.65 2.92 19.36
N ASN A 309 7.18 4.00 19.94
CA ASN A 309 6.68 4.60 21.18
C ASN A 309 5.78 5.82 20.92
N ASP A 310 5.29 6.00 19.69
CA ASP A 310 4.47 7.12 19.22
C ASP A 310 5.08 8.53 19.47
N ASN A 311 6.39 8.60 19.72
CA ASN A 311 7.11 9.87 19.83
C ASN A 311 7.60 10.32 18.46
N LEU A 312 6.66 10.80 17.64
CA LEU A 312 6.90 11.14 16.24
C LEU A 312 7.90 12.29 16.08
N ASP A 313 7.95 13.26 17.01
CA ASP A 313 8.91 14.36 16.98
C ASP A 313 10.35 13.85 17.22
N ALA A 314 10.54 12.96 18.20
CA ALA A 314 11.84 12.32 18.43
C ALA A 314 12.24 11.44 17.23
N ALA A 315 11.29 10.66 16.68
CA ALA A 315 11.52 9.85 15.50
C ALA A 315 12.01 10.69 14.31
N LEU A 316 11.35 11.83 14.06
CA LEU A 316 11.71 12.75 12.98
C LEU A 316 13.12 13.32 13.16
N ASN A 317 13.47 13.72 14.39
CA ASN A 317 14.79 14.28 14.68
C ASN A 317 15.90 13.24 14.48
N TRP A 318 15.68 11.99 14.92
CA TRP A 318 16.63 10.89 14.72
C TRP A 318 16.77 10.51 13.24
N ALA A 319 15.67 10.45 12.49
CA ALA A 319 15.69 10.17 11.06
C ALA A 319 16.43 11.26 10.26
N LYS A 320 16.18 12.54 10.57
CA LYS A 320 16.93 13.67 9.99
C LYS A 320 18.41 13.59 10.30
N LYS A 321 18.77 13.25 11.54
CA LYS A 321 20.18 13.03 11.93
C LYS A 321 20.80 11.92 11.09
N SER A 322 20.14 10.77 11.00
CA SER A 322 20.59 9.63 10.18
C SER A 322 20.88 10.05 8.73
N TYR A 323 19.93 10.75 8.10
CA TYR A 323 20.06 11.23 6.72
C TYR A 323 21.19 12.24 6.55
N SER A 324 21.37 13.15 7.51
CA SER A 324 22.45 14.15 7.48
C SER A 324 23.85 13.54 7.56
N LEU A 325 23.99 12.42 8.29
CA LEU A 325 25.25 11.70 8.48
C LEU A 325 25.58 10.82 7.26
N ASN A 326 24.58 10.14 6.70
CA ASN A 326 24.75 9.27 5.55
C ASN A 326 23.46 9.27 4.72
N LYS A 327 23.49 9.94 3.56
CA LYS A 327 22.35 10.23 2.68
C LYS A 327 21.85 8.98 1.92
N LYS A 328 21.63 7.89 2.64
CA LYS A 328 21.13 6.62 2.10
C LYS A 328 19.70 6.82 1.60
N GLU A 329 19.42 6.34 0.39
CA GLU A 329 18.09 6.44 -0.22
C GLU A 329 17.00 5.79 0.65
N SER A 330 17.30 4.65 1.27
CA SER A 330 16.37 3.96 2.19
C SER A 330 15.98 4.82 3.40
N VAL A 331 16.91 5.62 3.92
CA VAL A 331 16.66 6.56 5.02
C VAL A 331 15.81 7.73 4.53
N GLU A 332 16.05 8.22 3.31
CA GLU A 332 15.23 9.26 2.69
C GLU A 332 13.77 8.81 2.52
N GLN A 333 13.56 7.57 2.08
CA GLN A 333 12.23 6.97 1.92
C GLN A 333 11.52 6.88 3.28
N TYR A 334 12.20 6.36 4.32
CA TYR A 334 11.67 6.33 5.68
C TYR A 334 11.30 7.73 6.19
N LEU A 335 12.15 8.72 5.94
CA LEU A 335 11.90 10.12 6.33
C LEU A 335 10.67 10.70 5.63
N LYS A 336 10.47 10.42 4.34
CA LYS A 336 9.27 10.86 3.59
C LYS A 336 7.99 10.27 4.19
N VAL A 337 7.99 8.97 4.49
CA VAL A 337 6.86 8.28 5.13
C VAL A 337 6.54 8.90 6.49
N LEU A 338 7.57 9.11 7.33
CA LEU A 338 7.39 9.67 8.67
C LEU A 338 6.89 11.12 8.63
N VAL A 339 7.38 11.94 7.69
CA VAL A 339 6.92 13.32 7.51
C VAL A 339 5.46 13.36 7.08
N GLU A 340 5.04 12.52 6.13
CA GLU A 340 3.63 12.48 5.74
C GLU A 340 2.75 12.01 6.89
N ARG A 341 3.18 11.00 7.65
CA ARG A 341 2.46 10.56 8.85
C ARG A 341 2.27 11.70 9.85
N ILE A 342 3.34 12.43 10.19
CA ILE A 342 3.24 13.60 11.09
C ILE A 342 2.29 14.66 10.54
N ARG A 343 2.31 14.90 9.22
CA ARG A 343 1.41 15.85 8.56
C ARG A 343 -0.05 15.43 8.75
N LEU A 344 -0.38 14.16 8.52
CA LEU A 344 -1.73 13.61 8.68
C LEU A 344 -2.19 13.67 10.14
N TYR A 345 -1.32 13.29 11.09
CA TYR A 345 -1.62 13.43 12.51
C TYR A 345 -1.94 14.88 12.88
N LYS A 346 -1.07 15.82 12.50
CA LYS A 346 -1.30 17.24 12.81
C LYS A 346 -2.60 17.76 12.22
N LYS A 347 -2.93 17.32 10.99
CA LYS A 347 -4.14 17.75 10.29
C LYS A 347 -5.42 17.19 10.92
N TYR A 348 -5.43 15.92 11.32
CA TYR A 348 -6.66 15.22 11.67
C TYR A 348 -6.83 14.92 13.17
N VAL A 349 -5.73 14.89 13.93
CA VAL A 349 -5.72 14.62 15.39
C VAL A 349 -5.45 15.89 16.20
N TRP A 350 -4.50 16.72 15.77
CA TRP A 350 -4.05 17.90 16.53
C TRP A 350 -4.70 19.21 16.05
N THR A 351 -5.86 19.14 15.39
CA THR A 351 -6.66 20.34 15.17
C THR A 351 -7.23 20.76 16.51
N GLU A 352 -6.55 21.71 17.17
CA GLU A 352 -7.11 22.51 18.25
C GLU A 352 -8.45 23.10 17.79
N GLU A 353 -9.44 23.00 18.67
CA GLU A 353 -10.80 23.55 18.53
C GLU A 353 -10.82 25.04 18.16
#